data_AF-A0A6P8NTE1-F1
#
_entry.id   AF-A0A6P8NTE1-F1
#
_cell.length_a   1.000
_cell.length_b   1.000
_cell.length_c   1.000
_cell.angle_alpha   90.00
_cell.angle_beta   90.00
_cell.angle_gamma   90.00
#
_symmetry.space_group_name_H-M   'P 1'
#
loop_
_entity.id
_entity.type
_entity.pdbx_description
1 polymer ?
#
loop_
_entity_poly.entity_id
_entity_poly.type
_entity_poly.pdbx_seq_one_letter_code
_entity_poly.pdbx_strand_id
1 'polypeptide(L)'
;MVLERYVDKYKYFHCIYILWSFITTAFVICGPLYSSQTFPTHAIYPFSVKHQPYNSLIFFHQSLVGFQASSGMGIDTQVALLLRYATARFELLGIQLRNAKNNSELNVCIQKHIKLLRYTKEIRLSIKYLVLATIATTTIAVIFGSLNLIANQPLILKTLYAIVVFSASVELFMYAWPADGMMRMVMK
;
A
#
# COMPACT_ATOMS: atom_id res chain seq x y z
N MET A 1 10.17 1.19 -24.18
CA MET A 1 9.70 -0.19 -24.44
C MET A 1 9.67 -1.13 -23.24
N VAL A 2 10.79 -1.67 -22.70
CA VAL A 2 10.69 -2.65 -21.57
C VAL A 2 10.12 -2.01 -20.30
N LEU A 3 10.61 -0.82 -19.95
CA LEU A 3 10.17 -0.07 -18.76
C LEU A 3 8.70 0.37 -18.89
N GLU A 4 8.28 0.83 -20.07
CA GLU A 4 6.89 1.20 -20.36
C GLU A 4 5.96 0.00 -20.31
N ARG A 5 6.36 -1.16 -20.87
CA ARG A 5 5.58 -2.39 -20.81
C ARG A 5 5.44 -2.91 -19.38
N TYR A 6 6.46 -2.70 -18.55
CA TYR A 6 6.40 -2.97 -17.11
C TYR A 6 5.42 -2.01 -16.41
N VAL A 7 5.56 -0.70 -16.63
CA VAL A 7 4.66 0.32 -16.05
C VAL A 7 3.20 0.08 -16.47
N ASP A 8 2.95 -0.19 -17.75
CA ASP A 8 1.60 -0.47 -18.26
C ASP A 8 0.98 -1.74 -17.67
N LYS A 9 1.78 -2.78 -17.42
CA LYS A 9 1.28 -4.02 -16.81
C LYS A 9 0.83 -3.79 -15.37
N TYR A 10 1.56 -2.98 -14.61
CA TYR A 10 1.28 -2.76 -13.20
C TYR A 10 0.33 -1.58 -12.94
N LYS A 11 0.21 -0.60 -13.84
CA LYS A 11 -0.70 0.55 -13.65
C LYS A 11 -2.14 0.11 -13.41
N TYR A 12 -2.61 -0.89 -14.15
CA TYR A 12 -3.98 -1.40 -14.02
C TYR A 12 -4.19 -2.04 -12.66
N PHE A 13 -3.24 -2.89 -12.23
CA PHE A 13 -3.31 -3.52 -10.91
C PHE A 13 -3.33 -2.48 -9.77
N HIS A 14 -2.50 -1.44 -9.86
CA HIS A 14 -2.44 -0.40 -8.83
C HIS A 14 -3.70 0.48 -8.84
N CYS A 15 -4.21 0.84 -10.02
CA CYS A 15 -5.46 1.58 -10.16
C CYS A 15 -6.65 0.79 -9.61
N ILE A 16 -6.73 -0.51 -9.92
CA ILE A 16 -7.76 -1.41 -9.40
C ILE A 16 -7.64 -1.52 -7.87
N TYR A 17 -6.44 -1.65 -7.33
CA TYR A 17 -6.22 -1.71 -5.88
C TYR A 17 -6.66 -0.42 -5.16
N ILE A 18 -6.29 0.74 -5.69
CA ILE A 18 -6.70 2.04 -5.15
C ILE A 18 -8.24 2.16 -5.19
N LEU A 19 -8.85 1.86 -6.33
CA LEU A 19 -10.30 1.89 -6.47
C LEU A 19 -10.99 0.95 -5.48
N TRP A 20 -10.47 -0.27 -5.33
CA TRP A 20 -10.95 -1.25 -4.35
C TRP A 20 -10.83 -0.75 -2.91
N SER A 21 -9.73 -0.07 -2.57
CA SER A 21 -9.54 0.54 -1.24
C SER A 21 -10.58 1.62 -0.95
N PHE A 22 -10.88 2.50 -1.92
CA PHE A 22 -11.92 3.52 -1.76
C PHE A 22 -13.32 2.92 -1.66
N ILE A 23 -13.62 1.87 -2.45
CA ILE A 23 -14.88 1.13 -2.36
C ILE A 23 -15.04 0.49 -0.97
N THR A 24 -13.97 -0.13 -0.46
CA THR A 24 -13.96 -0.75 0.87
C THR A 24 -14.26 0.28 1.96
N THR A 25 -13.64 1.47 1.87
CA THR A 25 -13.91 2.57 2.80
C THR A 25 -15.35 3.08 2.70
N ALA A 26 -15.87 3.27 1.49
CA ALA A 26 -17.28 3.66 1.32
C ALA A 26 -18.22 2.63 1.93
N PHE A 27 -17.92 1.34 1.78
CA PHE A 27 -18.68 0.26 2.38
C PHE A 27 -18.63 0.32 3.91
N VAL A 28 -17.44 0.53 4.51
CA VAL A 28 -17.29 0.73 5.97
C VAL A 28 -18.06 1.96 6.49
N ILE A 29 -18.04 3.08 5.76
CA ILE A 29 -18.79 4.29 6.11
C ILE A 29 -20.31 4.03 6.10
N CYS A 30 -20.77 3.19 5.19
CA CYS A 30 -22.16 2.72 5.14
C CYS A 30 -22.51 1.69 6.25
N GLY A 31 -21.56 1.34 7.12
CA GLY A 31 -21.72 0.51 8.33
C GLY A 31 -23.06 0.64 9.06
N PRO A 32 -23.49 1.87 9.40
CA PRO A 32 -24.74 2.12 10.10
C PRO A 32 -26.02 1.73 9.36
N LEU A 33 -25.97 1.51 8.04
CA LEU A 33 -27.16 1.13 7.25
C LEU A 33 -27.56 -0.34 7.43
N TYR A 34 -26.60 -1.20 7.74
CA TYR A 34 -26.78 -2.66 7.81
C TYR A 34 -26.41 -3.26 9.17
N SER A 35 -26.04 -2.42 10.13
CA SER A 35 -25.71 -2.80 11.51
C SER A 35 -26.44 -1.88 12.47
N SER A 36 -26.71 -2.33 13.70
CA SER A 36 -27.34 -1.52 14.75
C SER A 36 -26.42 -0.43 15.33
N GLN A 37 -25.32 -0.12 14.64
CA GLN A 37 -24.31 0.84 15.07
C GLN A 37 -24.69 2.24 14.60
N THR A 38 -24.59 3.23 15.48
CA THR A 38 -24.92 4.62 15.18
C THR A 38 -23.88 5.29 14.28
N PHE A 39 -22.64 4.81 14.30
CA PHE A 39 -21.49 5.39 13.62
C PHE A 39 -20.70 4.34 12.84
N PRO A 40 -19.96 4.74 11.78
CA PRO A 40 -19.10 3.85 11.00
C PRO A 40 -18.08 3.05 11.82
N THR A 41 -17.61 3.63 12.93
CA THR A 41 -16.66 2.98 13.84
C THR A 41 -17.18 2.98 15.28
N HIS A 42 -16.77 1.97 16.03
CA HIS A 42 -17.16 1.76 17.44
C HIS A 42 -16.38 2.66 18.42
N ALA A 43 -16.29 3.96 18.12
CA ALA A 43 -15.60 4.93 18.96
C ALA A 43 -16.46 5.34 20.17
N ILE A 44 -15.87 5.31 21.36
CA ILE A 44 -16.50 5.75 22.62
C ILE A 44 -16.16 7.22 22.84
N TYR A 45 -17.19 8.08 22.91
CA TYR A 45 -17.03 9.51 23.16
C TYR A 45 -17.35 9.84 24.63
N PRO A 46 -16.54 10.67 25.31
CA PRO A 46 -16.78 11.05 26.71
C PRO A 46 -17.93 12.07 26.89
N PHE A 47 -18.63 12.43 25.80
CA PHE A 47 -19.72 13.40 25.77
C PHE A 47 -20.95 12.83 25.04
N SER A 48 -22.12 13.44 25.27
CA SER A 48 -23.38 12.94 24.71
C SER A 48 -23.44 13.11 23.18
N VAL A 49 -23.36 11.97 22.49
CA VAL A 49 -23.36 11.86 21.03
C VAL A 49 -24.74 11.94 20.39
N LYS A 50 -25.82 11.86 21.19
CA LYS A 50 -27.20 11.74 20.70
C LYS A 50 -27.82 13.06 20.21
N HIS A 51 -27.22 14.21 20.56
CA HIS A 51 -27.77 15.52 20.20
C HIS A 51 -27.16 16.03 18.89
N GLN A 52 -27.99 16.63 18.03
CA GLN A 52 -27.52 17.38 16.86
C GLN A 52 -26.99 18.75 17.36
N PRO A 53 -25.81 19.23 16.89
CA PRO A 53 -25.06 18.83 15.69
C PRO A 53 -23.99 17.77 15.90
N TYR A 54 -23.72 17.33 17.14
CA TYR A 54 -22.59 16.46 17.47
C TYR A 54 -22.61 15.12 16.73
N ASN A 55 -23.78 14.51 16.58
CA ASN A 55 -23.95 13.27 15.80
C ASN A 55 -23.44 13.42 14.35
N SER A 56 -23.89 14.47 13.67
CA SER A 56 -23.51 14.73 12.27
C SER A 56 -22.03 15.08 12.14
N LEU A 57 -21.47 15.84 13.09
CA LEU A 57 -20.05 16.21 13.09
C LEU A 57 -19.16 14.97 13.27
N ILE A 58 -19.55 14.06 14.16
CA ILE A 58 -18.81 12.82 14.41
C ILE A 58 -18.89 11.89 13.21
N PHE A 59 -20.06 11.72 12.60
CA PHE A 59 -20.21 10.93 11.39
C PHE A 59 -19.32 11.46 10.26
N PHE A 60 -19.32 12.79 10.06
CA PHE A 60 -18.47 13.44 9.07
C PHE A 60 -16.98 13.24 9.36
N HIS A 61 -16.55 13.43 10.61
CA HIS A 61 -15.16 13.22 11.02
C HIS A 61 -14.71 11.77 10.81
N GLN A 62 -15.51 10.78 11.24
CA GLN A 62 -15.18 9.37 11.03
C GLN A 62 -15.11 9.01 9.54
N SER A 63 -15.98 9.59 8.72
CA SER A 63 -15.93 9.42 7.26
C SER A 63 -14.65 10.00 6.66
N LEU A 64 -14.25 11.20 7.10
CA LEU A 64 -13.01 11.85 6.67
C LEU A 64 -11.78 11.01 7.04
N VAL A 65 -11.75 10.45 8.25
CA VAL A 65 -10.67 9.55 8.69
C VAL A 65 -10.62 8.29 7.81
N GLY A 66 -11.78 7.72 7.45
CA GLY A 66 -11.85 6.59 6.51
C GLY A 66 -11.21 6.92 5.15
N PHE A 67 -11.57 8.07 4.57
CA PHE A 67 -10.97 8.52 3.30
C PHE A 67 -9.48 8.83 3.41
N GLN A 68 -9.03 9.36 4.55
CA GLN A 68 -7.60 9.55 4.82
C GLN A 68 -6.85 8.21 4.85
N ALA A 69 -7.43 7.17 5.45
CA ALA A 69 -6.85 5.83 5.47
C ALA A 69 -6.71 5.25 4.06
N SER A 70 -7.74 5.35 3.21
CA SER A 70 -7.64 4.96 1.78
C SER A 70 -6.61 5.77 1.00
N SER A 71 -6.51 7.08 1.28
CA SER A 71 -5.48 7.91 0.67
C SER A 71 -4.07 7.47 1.09
N GLY A 72 -3.90 7.05 2.35
CA GLY A 72 -2.68 6.41 2.86
C GLY A 72 -2.30 5.18 2.04
N MET A 73 -3.22 4.23 1.87
CA MET A 73 -3.01 3.05 1.00
C MET A 73 -2.61 3.43 -0.44
N GLY A 74 -3.12 4.56 -0.95
CA GLY A 74 -2.73 5.11 -2.25
C GLY A 74 -1.29 5.66 -2.28
N ILE A 75 -0.83 6.30 -1.21
CA ILE A 75 0.57 6.72 -1.05
C ILE A 75 1.47 5.49 -0.99
N ASP A 76 1.07 4.48 -0.23
CA ASP A 76 1.78 3.21 -0.09
C ASP A 76 1.99 2.50 -1.43
N THR A 77 0.91 2.46 -2.22
CA THR A 77 0.90 1.95 -3.59
C THR A 77 1.89 2.69 -4.49
N GLN A 78 2.00 4.02 -4.36
CA GLN A 78 2.97 4.83 -5.13
C GLN A 78 4.42 4.56 -4.70
N VAL A 79 4.67 4.38 -3.39
CA VAL A 79 5.99 4.02 -2.88
C VAL A 79 6.42 2.65 -3.41
N ALA A 80 5.52 1.67 -3.42
CA ALA A 80 5.77 0.36 -4.01
C ALA A 80 6.09 0.45 -5.52
N LEU A 81 5.41 1.32 -6.28
CA LEU A 81 5.72 1.59 -7.69
C LEU A 81 7.11 2.18 -7.89
N LEU A 82 7.49 3.17 -7.08
CA LEU A 82 8.82 3.80 -7.15
C LEU A 82 9.93 2.78 -6.89
N LEU A 83 9.75 1.90 -5.89
CA LEU A 83 10.66 0.80 -5.62
C LEU A 83 10.76 -0.16 -6.80
N ARG A 84 9.62 -0.63 -7.33
CA ARG A 84 9.58 -1.52 -8.50
C ARG A 84 10.24 -0.90 -9.74
N TYR A 85 10.02 0.39 -9.96
CA TYR A 85 10.65 1.13 -11.05
C TYR A 85 12.18 1.16 -10.91
N ALA A 86 12.68 1.42 -9.71
CA ALA A 86 14.11 1.37 -9.42
C ALA A 86 14.66 -0.04 -9.67
N THR A 87 14.00 -1.09 -9.16
CA THR A 87 14.34 -2.49 -9.39
C THR A 87 14.46 -2.82 -10.88
N ALA A 88 13.47 -2.44 -11.70
CA ALA A 88 13.48 -2.68 -13.14
C ALA A 88 14.62 -1.95 -13.87
N ARG A 89 14.98 -0.74 -13.41
CA ARG A 89 16.12 0.02 -13.95
C ARG A 89 17.45 -0.67 -13.64
N PHE A 90 17.58 -1.28 -12.46
CA PHE A 90 18.76 -2.08 -12.11
C PHE A 90 18.85 -3.36 -12.95
N GLU A 91 17.74 -4.05 -13.17
CA GLU A 91 17.70 -5.25 -14.01
C GLU A 91 18.12 -4.96 -15.46
N LEU A 92 17.56 -3.89 -16.05
CA LEU A 92 17.95 -3.44 -17.40
C LEU A 92 19.45 -3.10 -17.48
N LEU A 93 19.97 -2.46 -16.43
CA LEU A 93 21.38 -2.12 -16.35
C LEU A 93 22.27 -3.37 -16.22
N GLY A 94 21.84 -4.38 -15.47
CA GLY A 94 22.52 -5.67 -15.38
C GLY A 94 22.62 -6.37 -16.74
N ILE A 95 21.54 -6.30 -17.55
CA ILE A 95 21.56 -6.82 -18.93
C ILE A 95 22.55 -6.03 -19.81
N GLN A 96 22.56 -4.70 -19.69
CA GLN A 96 23.50 -3.85 -20.44
C GLN A 96 24.95 -4.14 -20.04
N LEU A 97 25.21 -4.35 -18.74
CA LEU A 97 26.52 -4.69 -18.22
C LEU A 97 27.01 -6.03 -18.78
N ARG A 98 26.14 -7.05 -18.78
CA ARG A 98 26.46 -8.39 -19.29
C ARG A 98 26.73 -8.41 -20.80
N ASN A 99 26.09 -7.53 -21.55
CA ASN A 99 26.22 -7.45 -23.01
C ASN A 99 27.29 -6.46 -23.48
N ALA A 100 27.92 -5.71 -22.58
CA ALA A 100 28.96 -4.74 -22.92
C ALA A 100 30.20 -5.47 -23.45
N LYS A 101 30.68 -5.08 -24.63
CA LYS A 101 31.84 -5.73 -25.27
C LYS A 101 33.13 -4.93 -25.12
N ASN A 102 33.00 -3.62 -24.91
CA ASN A 102 34.13 -2.68 -24.96
C ASN A 102 34.25 -1.89 -23.64
N ASN A 103 35.47 -1.49 -23.28
CA ASN A 103 35.73 -0.68 -22.07
C ASN A 103 34.93 0.64 -22.04
N SER A 104 34.63 1.23 -23.19
CA SER A 104 33.80 2.44 -23.28
C SER A 104 32.34 2.16 -22.89
N GLU A 105 31.75 1.08 -23.39
CA GLU A 105 30.39 0.65 -23.04
C GLU A 105 30.27 0.26 -21.57
N LEU A 106 31.31 -0.41 -21.05
CA LEU A 106 31.42 -0.75 -19.63
C LEU A 106 31.47 0.51 -18.76
N ASN A 107 32.28 1.50 -19.13
CA ASN A 107 32.39 2.77 -18.41
C ASN A 107 31.05 3.53 -18.37
N VAL A 108 30.31 3.56 -19.49
CA VAL A 108 28.96 4.15 -19.55
C VAL A 108 27.98 3.40 -18.65
N CYS A 109 28.06 2.07 -18.60
CA CYS A 109 27.23 1.25 -17.72
C CYS A 109 27.52 1.52 -16.24
N ILE A 110 28.79 1.63 -15.87
CA ILE A 110 29.22 1.97 -14.50
C ILE A 110 28.72 3.37 -14.10
N GLN A 111 28.83 4.37 -14.97
CA GLN A 111 28.30 5.71 -14.68
C GLN A 111 26.78 5.71 -14.46
N LYS A 112 26.03 4.96 -15.29
CA LYS A 112 24.58 4.77 -15.10
C LYS A 112 24.28 4.07 -13.77
N HIS A 113 25.08 3.08 -13.39
CA HIS A 113 24.95 2.37 -12.11
C HIS A 113 25.10 3.31 -10.92
N ILE A 114 26.17 4.10 -10.89
CA ILE A 114 26.45 5.05 -9.81
C ILE A 114 25.32 6.08 -9.70
N LYS A 115 24.83 6.60 -10.84
CA LYS A 115 23.71 7.55 -10.85
C LYS A 115 22.43 6.94 -10.30
N LEU A 116 22.13 5.69 -10.64
CA LEU A 116 20.95 4.97 -10.18
C LEU A 116 21.04 4.59 -8.70
N LEU A 117 22.23 4.20 -8.22
CA LEU A 117 22.50 3.97 -6.80
C LEU A 117 22.28 5.23 -5.98
N ARG A 118 22.80 6.37 -6.44
CA ARG A 118 22.60 7.66 -5.74
C ARG A 118 21.12 8.00 -5.65
N TYR A 119 20.39 7.92 -6.77
CA TYR A 119 18.94 8.16 -6.81
C TYR A 119 18.16 7.25 -5.85
N THR A 120 18.47 5.95 -5.85
CA THR A 120 17.80 4.97 -4.98
C THR A 120 18.14 5.20 -3.51
N LYS A 121 19.36 5.64 -3.19
CA LYS A 121 19.77 5.96 -1.82
C LYS A 121 18.98 7.15 -1.25
N GLU A 122 18.79 8.21 -2.04
CA GLU A 122 17.96 9.36 -1.67
C GLU A 122 16.52 8.92 -1.42
N ILE A 123 15.91 8.19 -2.36
CA ILE A 123 14.54 7.68 -2.22
C ILE A 123 14.42 6.82 -0.97
N ARG A 124 15.32 5.86 -0.76
CA ARG A 124 15.31 4.96 0.39
C ARG A 124 15.31 5.75 1.70
N LEU A 125 16.07 6.83 1.79
CA LEU A 125 16.15 7.62 3.02
C LEU A 125 14.82 8.31 3.34
N SER A 126 14.10 8.75 2.30
CA SER A 126 12.75 9.33 2.42
C SER A 126 11.68 8.28 2.73
N ILE A 127 11.70 7.14 2.04
CA ILE A 127 10.60 6.15 2.13
C ILE A 127 10.79 5.11 3.23
N LYS A 128 12.00 4.92 3.81
CA LYS A 128 12.26 3.83 4.78
C LYS A 128 11.33 3.86 5.98
N TYR A 129 11.03 5.05 6.50
CA TYR A 129 10.16 5.21 7.67
C TYR A 129 8.71 4.96 7.31
N LEU A 130 8.30 5.40 6.11
CA LEU A 130 6.98 5.15 5.57
C LEU A 130 6.76 3.64 5.37
N VAL A 131 7.66 2.96 4.66
CA VAL A 131 7.61 1.50 4.44
C VAL A 131 7.57 0.74 5.77
N LEU A 132 8.40 1.13 6.74
CA LEU A 132 8.42 0.48 8.06
C LEU A 132 7.10 0.67 8.81
N ALA A 133 6.57 1.89 8.83
CA ALA A 133 5.30 2.19 9.47
C ALA A 133 4.14 1.44 8.79
N THR A 134 4.12 1.41 7.46
CA THR A 134 3.10 0.69 6.68
C THR A 134 3.15 -0.80 6.95
N ILE A 135 4.32 -1.44 6.88
CA ILE A 135 4.45 -2.89 7.15
C ILE A 135 4.02 -3.21 8.59
N ALA A 136 4.45 -2.40 9.56
CA ALA A 136 4.08 -2.60 10.96
C ALA A 136 2.56 -2.46 11.17
N THR A 137 1.96 -1.38 10.67
CA THR A 137 0.52 -1.10 10.85
C THR A 137 -0.35 -2.10 10.10
N THR A 138 -0.01 -2.45 8.85
CA THR A 138 -0.75 -3.47 8.07
C THR A 138 -0.66 -4.85 8.70
N THR A 139 0.50 -5.25 9.23
CA THR A 139 0.65 -6.54 9.94
C THR A 139 -0.22 -6.58 11.18
N ILE A 140 -0.21 -5.52 12.00
CA ILE A 140 -1.06 -5.39 13.18
C ILE A 140 -2.55 -5.45 12.77
N ALA A 141 -2.94 -4.72 11.72
CA ALA A 141 -4.30 -4.70 11.21
C ALA A 141 -4.76 -6.08 10.72
N VAL A 142 -3.90 -6.83 10.03
CA VAL A 142 -4.20 -8.21 9.59
C VAL A 142 -4.40 -9.14 10.77
N ILE A 143 -3.56 -9.06 11.81
CA ILE A 143 -3.68 -9.89 13.02
C ILE A 143 -5.03 -9.60 13.71
N PHE A 144 -5.31 -8.34 14.03
CA PHE A 144 -6.55 -7.97 14.72
C PHE A 144 -7.80 -8.21 13.85
N GLY A 145 -7.74 -7.94 12.55
CA GLY A 145 -8.82 -8.21 11.62
C GLY A 145 -9.14 -9.71 11.52
N SER A 146 -8.10 -10.55 11.51
CA SER A 146 -8.26 -12.01 11.48
C SER A 146 -8.84 -12.55 12.79
N LEU A 147 -8.45 -11.99 13.95
CA LEU A 147 -9.06 -12.34 15.24
C LEU A 147 -10.56 -12.02 15.26
N ASN A 148 -10.95 -10.85 14.73
CA ASN A 148 -12.36 -10.46 14.61
C ASN A 148 -13.16 -11.34 13.64
N LEU A 149 -12.51 -11.95 12.65
CA LEU A 149 -13.13 -12.90 11.74
C LEU A 149 -13.56 -14.19 12.48
N ILE A 150 -12.72 -14.66 13.40
CA ILE A 150 -12.95 -15.87 14.20
C ILE A 150 -13.97 -15.61 15.30
N ALA A 151 -14.02 -14.38 15.83
CA ALA A 151 -14.99 -13.98 16.85
C ALA A 151 -16.45 -14.20 16.40
N ASN A 152 -17.35 -14.39 17.37
CA ASN A 152 -18.76 -14.65 17.09
C ASN A 152 -19.49 -13.34 16.76
N GLN A 153 -19.33 -12.87 15.53
CA GLN A 153 -19.90 -11.63 14.99
C GLN A 153 -20.94 -11.93 13.89
N PRO A 154 -21.88 -11.01 13.59
CA PRO A 154 -22.82 -11.17 12.50
C PRO A 154 -22.09 -11.35 11.15
N LEU A 155 -22.66 -12.17 10.26
CA LEU A 155 -22.03 -12.56 8.99
C LEU A 155 -21.57 -11.34 8.15
N ILE A 156 -22.38 -10.28 8.11
CA ILE A 156 -22.05 -9.03 7.40
C ILE A 156 -20.76 -8.40 7.92
N LEU A 157 -20.55 -8.40 9.24
CA LEU A 157 -19.35 -7.84 9.85
C LEU A 157 -18.12 -8.72 9.62
N LYS A 158 -18.29 -10.04 9.58
CA LYS A 158 -17.23 -10.97 9.17
C LYS A 158 -16.79 -10.74 7.73
N THR A 159 -17.74 -10.55 6.81
CA THR A 159 -17.43 -10.23 5.40
C THR A 159 -16.66 -8.92 5.28
N LEU A 160 -17.01 -7.89 6.05
CA LEU A 160 -16.29 -6.63 6.11
C LEU A 160 -14.83 -6.81 6.54
N TYR A 161 -14.60 -7.50 7.67
CA TYR A 161 -13.25 -7.77 8.14
C TYR A 161 -12.46 -8.63 7.16
N ALA A 162 -13.09 -9.59 6.48
CA ALA A 162 -12.44 -10.38 5.44
C ALA A 162 -11.94 -9.51 4.28
N ILE A 163 -12.75 -8.56 3.79
CA ILE A 163 -12.37 -7.63 2.72
C ILE A 163 -11.19 -6.74 3.15
N VAL A 164 -11.22 -6.23 4.38
CA VAL A 164 -10.14 -5.39 4.93
C VAL A 164 -8.83 -6.20 5.07
N VAL A 165 -8.89 -7.41 5.63
CA VAL A 165 -7.73 -8.30 5.78
C VAL A 165 -7.16 -8.67 4.42
N PHE A 166 -8.01 -8.97 3.44
CA PHE A 166 -7.58 -9.25 2.06
C PHE A 166 -6.83 -8.05 1.46
N SER A 167 -7.39 -6.84 1.61
CA SER A 167 -6.77 -5.62 1.08
C SER A 167 -5.39 -5.35 1.72
N ALA A 168 -5.30 -5.41 3.04
CA ALA A 168 -4.04 -5.24 3.77
C ALA A 168 -3.00 -6.33 3.42
N SER A 169 -3.45 -7.56 3.17
CA SER A 169 -2.56 -8.65 2.74
C SER A 169 -2.01 -8.43 1.33
N VAL A 170 -2.85 -7.94 0.41
CA VAL A 170 -2.40 -7.54 -0.94
C VAL A 170 -1.36 -6.43 -0.85
N GLU A 171 -1.55 -5.46 0.03
CA GLU A 171 -0.58 -4.38 0.26
C GLU A 171 0.79 -4.90 0.71
N LEU A 172 0.81 -5.77 1.73
CA LEU A 172 2.03 -6.41 2.22
C LEU A 172 2.75 -7.17 1.09
N PHE A 173 1.99 -7.89 0.26
CA PHE A 173 2.54 -8.58 -0.90
C PHE A 173 3.12 -7.63 -1.94
N MET A 174 2.48 -6.49 -2.19
CA MET A 174 2.95 -5.47 -3.12
C MET A 174 4.31 -4.91 -2.73
N TYR A 175 4.56 -4.74 -1.43
CA TYR A 175 5.84 -4.30 -0.85
C TYR A 175 6.91 -5.41 -0.81
N ALA A 176 6.53 -6.64 -0.45
CA ALA A 176 7.49 -7.75 -0.35
C ALA A 176 8.09 -8.13 -1.71
N TRP A 177 7.29 -8.11 -2.77
CA TRP A 177 7.71 -8.53 -4.11
C TRP A 177 8.92 -7.76 -4.71
N PRO A 178 8.94 -6.40 -4.75
CA PRO A 178 10.12 -5.66 -5.22
C PRO A 178 11.33 -5.87 -4.31
N ALA A 179 11.12 -5.95 -2.99
CA ALA A 179 12.21 -6.16 -2.04
C ALA A 179 12.92 -7.51 -2.28
N ASP A 180 12.14 -8.57 -2.48
CA ASP A 180 12.64 -9.91 -2.80
C ASP A 180 13.32 -9.96 -4.18
N GLY A 181 12.79 -9.22 -5.16
CA GLY A 181 13.43 -9.01 -6.45
C GLY A 181 14.80 -8.33 -6.35
N MET A 182 14.92 -7.28 -5.52
CA MET A 182 16.19 -6.60 -5.27
C MET A 182 17.20 -7.52 -4.56
N MET A 183 16.75 -8.29 -3.57
CA MET A 183 17.60 -9.21 -2.82
C MET A 183 18.19 -10.30 -3.73
N ARG A 184 17.37 -10.90 -4.60
CA ARG A 184 17.84 -11.89 -5.59
C ARG A 184 18.87 -11.34 -6.58
N MET A 185 18.83 -10.04 -6.88
CA MET A 185 19.81 -9.40 -7.76
C MET A 185 21.13 -9.08 -7.06
N VAL A 186 21.14 -8.96 -5.73
CA VAL A 186 22.37 -8.73 -4.96
C VAL A 186 23.11 -10.04 -4.67
N MET A 187 22.40 -11.16 -4.57
CA MET A 187 22.96 -12.48 -4.28
C MET A 187 23.50 -13.23 -5.52
N LYS A 188 23.36 -12.66 -6.72
CA LYS A 188 23.89 -13.21 -7.98
C LYS A 188 25.08 -12.39 -8.45
#